data_AF-A0A8K0NEN9-F1
#
_entry.id   AF-A0A8K0NEN9-F1
#
_cell.length_a   1.000
_cell.length_b   1.000
_cell.length_c   1.000
_cell.angle_alpha   90.00
_cell.angle_beta   90.00
_cell.angle_gamma   90.00
#
_symmetry.space_group_name_H-M   'P 1'
#
loop_
_entity.id
_entity.type
_entity.pdbx_description
1 polymer ?
#
loop_
_entity_poly.entity_id
_entity_poly.type
_entity_poly.pdbx_seq_one_letter_code
_entity_poly.pdbx_strand_id
1 'polypeptide(L)'
;MGGFAFVVDLLFLRETYPPVILVRKAADLRRRTRNWGIHARQEEIEVDFAELVNKNFTRPLRLLFAEPIILLLSIYMSFIYGILYLFLTAYPLVFVGVHGFSLGQSGLTFFGMIIGQLLAGLAVIVQQPWYNRKLAANRGIPVPEWRLPSMMVGGVAFAIGIFWFGWTGYTSSIPWIVPAISGIFTGFGLMSIFLQALNYLVDAYLMFAASAIAGNTFMRSLAGAAFPLFARQMFDGMGIQWASTLLGCVALVLAPIPFIFYRYGARIRARSAYAPTFAAPAMLADEENDAAALAEKEDEGPDDAAALASAPVTESNRGMKQNV
;
A
#
# COMPACT_ATOMS: atom_id res chain seq x y z
N MET A 1 -20.73 -9.94 -7.18
CA MET A 1 -19.97 -8.86 -6.53
C MET A 1 -19.14 -8.03 -7.52
N GLY A 2 -18.11 -8.59 -8.17
CA GLY A 2 -17.23 -7.80 -9.06
C GLY A 2 -17.92 -7.12 -10.25
N GLY A 3 -18.81 -7.81 -10.98
CA GLY A 3 -19.52 -7.21 -12.13
C GLY A 3 -20.50 -6.10 -11.74
N PHE A 4 -21.12 -6.21 -10.57
CA PHE A 4 -22.00 -5.15 -10.05
C PHE A 4 -21.19 -3.92 -9.64
N ALA A 5 -20.07 -4.11 -8.94
CA ALA A 5 -19.15 -3.01 -8.60
C ALA A 5 -18.65 -2.28 -9.86
N PHE A 6 -18.27 -3.03 -10.91
CA PHE A 6 -17.85 -2.46 -12.18
C PHE A 6 -18.91 -1.58 -12.85
N VAL A 7 -20.18 -2.01 -12.83
CA VAL A 7 -21.29 -1.21 -13.39
C VAL A 7 -21.53 0.06 -12.57
N VAL A 8 -21.46 -0.02 -11.25
CA VAL A 8 -21.59 1.15 -10.37
C VAL A 8 -20.43 2.12 -10.59
N ASP A 9 -19.20 1.62 -10.66
CA ASP A 9 -18.01 2.44 -10.90
C ASP A 9 -18.11 3.14 -12.26
N LEU A 10 -18.55 2.46 -13.31
CA LEU A 10 -18.74 3.06 -14.64
C LEU A 10 -19.75 4.22 -14.66
N LEU A 11 -20.81 4.12 -13.86
CA LEU A 11 -21.90 5.10 -13.87
C LEU A 11 -21.65 6.29 -12.93
N PHE A 12 -21.00 6.05 -11.79
CA PHE A 12 -20.90 7.04 -10.71
C PHE A 12 -19.47 7.56 -10.50
N LEU A 13 -18.44 6.80 -10.86
CA LEU A 13 -17.06 7.22 -10.63
C LEU A 13 -16.65 8.23 -11.70
N ARG A 14 -16.31 9.43 -11.25
CA ARG A 14 -15.71 10.45 -12.13
C ARG A 14 -14.25 10.10 -12.35
N GLU A 15 -13.83 10.19 -13.62
CA GLU A 15 -12.43 10.04 -14.01
C GLU A 15 -11.53 10.93 -13.15
N THR A 16 -10.65 10.32 -12.38
CA THR A 16 -9.76 10.99 -11.41
C THR A 16 -8.32 10.99 -11.90
N TYR A 17 -8.00 10.26 -12.97
CA TYR A 17 -6.65 10.16 -13.49
C TYR A 17 -6.20 11.48 -14.15
N PRO A 18 -5.20 12.19 -13.58
CA PRO A 18 -4.84 13.53 -14.05
C PRO A 18 -4.47 13.60 -15.54
N PRO A 19 -3.75 12.62 -16.13
CA PRO A 19 -3.45 12.65 -17.56
C PRO A 19 -4.70 12.66 -18.45
N VAL A 20 -5.74 11.89 -18.14
CA VAL A 20 -6.98 11.86 -18.95
C VAL A 20 -7.78 13.15 -18.76
N ILE A 21 -7.79 13.72 -17.56
CA ILE A 21 -8.38 15.04 -17.31
C ILE A 21 -7.67 16.12 -18.13
N LEU A 22 -6.34 16.06 -18.24
CA LEU A 22 -5.54 16.99 -19.03
C LEU A 22 -5.81 16.85 -20.54
N VAL A 23 -5.98 15.63 -21.06
CA VAL A 23 -6.43 15.38 -22.45
C VAL A 23 -7.78 16.06 -22.71
N ARG A 24 -8.76 15.84 -21.82
CA ARG A 24 -10.09 16.42 -21.96
C ARG A 24 -10.08 17.96 -21.91
N LYS A 25 -9.29 18.52 -20.98
CA LYS A 25 -9.11 19.98 -20.88
C LYS A 25 -8.38 20.56 -22.10
N ALA A 26 -7.36 19.88 -22.62
CA ALA A 26 -6.64 20.29 -23.83
C ALA A 26 -7.59 20.30 -25.04
N ALA A 27 -8.44 19.28 -25.19
CA ALA A 27 -9.45 19.22 -26.24
C ALA A 27 -10.49 20.36 -26.14
N ASP A 28 -10.96 20.69 -24.93
CA ASP A 28 -11.85 21.84 -24.71
C ASP A 28 -11.15 23.17 -25.00
N LEU A 29 -9.87 23.31 -24.65
CA LEU A 29 -9.08 24.50 -24.94
C LEU A 29 -8.88 24.69 -26.45
N ARG A 30 -8.58 23.64 -27.22
CA ARG A 30 -8.49 23.68 -28.69
C ARG A 30 -9.76 24.26 -29.31
N ARG A 31 -10.92 23.76 -28.86
CA ARG A 31 -12.22 24.18 -29.38
C ARG A 31 -12.51 25.66 -29.10
N ARG A 32 -12.13 26.17 -27.93
CA ARG A 32 -12.36 27.57 -27.53
C ARG A 32 -11.37 28.55 -28.16
N THR A 33 -10.08 28.18 -28.22
CA THR A 33 -9.02 29.07 -28.72
C THR A 33 -8.76 28.96 -30.21
N ARG A 34 -9.33 27.94 -30.88
CA ARG A 34 -9.02 27.55 -32.27
C ARG A 34 -7.53 27.30 -32.54
N ASN A 35 -6.74 27.11 -31.48
CA ASN A 35 -5.33 26.77 -31.57
C ASN A 35 -5.19 25.24 -31.50
N TRP A 36 -4.93 24.64 -32.66
CA TRP A 36 -4.77 23.20 -32.82
C TRP A 36 -3.41 22.68 -32.35
N GLY A 37 -2.46 23.54 -31.96
CA GLY A 37 -1.15 23.14 -31.45
C GLY A 37 -1.15 22.65 -30.00
N ILE A 38 -2.24 22.85 -29.25
CA ILE A 38 -2.33 22.48 -27.82
C ILE A 38 -2.58 20.97 -27.69
N HIS A 39 -1.54 20.18 -27.47
CA HIS A 39 -1.64 18.73 -27.27
C HIS A 39 -1.30 18.36 -25.84
N ALA A 40 -2.05 17.43 -25.26
CA ALA A 40 -1.65 16.78 -24.03
C ALA A 40 -0.66 15.65 -24.36
N ARG A 41 0.38 15.49 -23.54
CA ARG A 41 1.42 14.45 -23.71
C ARG A 41 0.89 13.02 -23.90
N GLN A 42 -0.34 12.76 -23.44
CA GLN A 42 -1.00 11.45 -23.54
C GLN A 42 -1.72 11.23 -24.89
N GLU A 43 -2.01 12.28 -25.67
CA GLU A 43 -2.62 12.19 -27.01
C GLU A 43 -1.62 11.84 -28.12
N GLU A 44 -0.33 12.04 -27.86
CA GLU A 44 0.75 11.68 -28.80
C GLU A 44 1.07 10.18 -28.77
N ILE A 45 0.44 9.42 -27.87
CA ILE A 45 0.69 7.99 -27.69
C ILE A 45 -0.37 7.21 -28.48
N GLU A 46 -0.02 6.73 -29.68
CA GLU A 46 -0.84 5.74 -30.37
C GLU A 46 -0.86 4.45 -29.56
N VAL A 47 -2.06 3.99 -29.20
CA VAL A 47 -2.25 2.79 -28.38
C VAL A 47 -2.56 1.62 -29.31
N ASP A 48 -1.56 0.82 -29.64
CA ASP A 48 -1.78 -0.49 -30.25
C ASP A 48 -2.41 -1.44 -29.22
N PHE A 49 -3.48 -2.15 -29.59
CA PHE A 49 -4.18 -3.07 -28.70
C PHE A 49 -3.28 -4.24 -28.28
N ALA A 50 -2.43 -4.74 -29.18
CA ALA A 50 -1.48 -5.81 -28.85
C ALA A 50 -0.39 -5.29 -27.90
N GLU A 51 0.12 -4.08 -28.12
CA GLU A 51 1.02 -3.40 -27.19
C GLU A 51 0.36 -3.13 -25.83
N LEU A 52 -0.93 -2.77 -25.80
CA LEU A 52 -1.69 -2.52 -24.57
C LEU A 52 -1.87 -3.79 -23.74
N VAL A 53 -2.22 -4.91 -24.39
CA VAL A 53 -2.32 -6.23 -23.72
C VAL A 53 -0.95 -6.66 -23.21
N ASN A 54 0.08 -6.54 -24.04
CA ASN A 54 1.44 -6.91 -23.64
C ASN A 54 1.94 -6.03 -22.48
N LYS A 55 1.76 -4.71 -22.53
CA LYS A 55 2.07 -3.81 -21.41
C LYS A 55 1.26 -4.13 -20.15
N ASN A 56 -0.02 -4.44 -20.27
CA ASN A 56 -0.87 -4.71 -19.10
C ASN A 56 -0.58 -6.04 -18.39
N PHE A 57 -0.12 -7.07 -19.10
CA PHE A 57 0.26 -8.35 -18.47
C PHE A 57 1.75 -8.41 -18.11
N THR A 58 2.63 -7.88 -18.97
CA THR A 58 4.08 -7.95 -18.76
C THR A 58 4.52 -6.99 -17.66
N ARG A 59 3.89 -5.81 -17.53
CA ARG A 59 4.31 -4.82 -16.52
C ARG A 59 4.05 -5.28 -15.08
N PRO A 60 2.87 -5.83 -14.70
CA PRO A 60 2.65 -6.39 -13.37
C PRO A 60 3.60 -7.52 -13.03
N LEU A 61 3.83 -8.46 -13.96
CA LEU A 61 4.73 -9.59 -13.73
C LEU A 61 6.19 -9.14 -13.63
N ARG A 62 6.63 -8.24 -14.51
CA ARG A 62 7.97 -7.67 -14.44
C ARG A 62 8.18 -6.92 -13.13
N LEU A 63 7.23 -6.10 -12.72
CA LEU A 63 7.30 -5.37 -11.45
C LEU A 63 7.32 -6.34 -10.25
N LEU A 64 6.51 -7.40 -10.30
CA LEU A 64 6.46 -8.44 -9.27
C LEU A 64 7.82 -9.12 -9.06
N PHE A 65 8.55 -9.46 -10.12
CA PHE A 65 9.83 -10.16 -10.03
C PHE A 65 11.05 -9.23 -9.96
N ALA A 66 10.95 -8.01 -10.50
CA ALA A 66 12.05 -7.05 -10.47
C ALA A 66 12.17 -6.31 -9.13
N GLU A 67 11.05 -6.14 -8.42
CA GLU A 67 11.01 -5.42 -7.15
C GLU A 67 10.95 -6.38 -5.95
N PRO A 68 12.04 -6.50 -5.16
CA PRO A 68 12.10 -7.45 -4.05
C PRO A 68 11.01 -7.23 -2.99
N ILE A 69 10.63 -5.97 -2.76
CA ILE A 69 9.57 -5.62 -1.81
C ILE A 69 8.23 -6.18 -2.26
N ILE A 70 7.88 -5.99 -3.54
CA ILE A 70 6.63 -6.47 -4.12
C ILE A 70 6.62 -7.99 -4.12
N LEU A 71 7.72 -8.62 -4.50
CA LEU A 71 7.85 -10.08 -4.49
C LEU A 71 7.62 -10.66 -3.10
N LEU A 72 8.34 -10.19 -2.08
CA LEU A 72 8.27 -10.74 -0.73
C LEU A 72 6.92 -10.48 -0.06
N LEU A 73 6.34 -9.28 -0.23
CA LEU A 73 4.97 -9.01 0.25
C LEU A 73 3.96 -9.87 -0.50
N SER A 74 4.11 -10.05 -1.81
CA SER A 74 3.19 -10.88 -2.59
C SER A 74 3.29 -12.35 -2.21
N ILE A 75 4.49 -12.88 -1.94
CA ILE A 75 4.68 -14.24 -1.41
C ILE A 75 3.96 -14.37 -0.06
N TYR A 76 4.17 -13.42 0.84
CA TYR A 76 3.55 -13.47 2.17
C TYR A 76 2.03 -13.39 2.09
N MET A 77 1.50 -12.45 1.30
CA MET A 77 0.07 -12.30 1.05
C MET A 77 -0.56 -13.51 0.36
N SER A 78 0.16 -14.10 -0.60
CA SER A 78 -0.29 -15.30 -1.31
C SER A 78 -0.31 -16.51 -0.39
N PHE A 79 0.68 -16.64 0.49
CA PHE A 79 0.72 -17.71 1.49
C PHE A 79 -0.46 -17.63 2.47
N ILE A 80 -0.68 -16.48 3.12
CA ILE A 80 -1.80 -16.34 4.07
C ILE A 80 -3.16 -16.53 3.39
N TYR A 81 -3.27 -16.14 2.12
CA TYR A 81 -4.48 -16.35 1.34
C TYR A 81 -4.64 -17.81 0.93
N GLY A 82 -3.57 -18.49 0.55
CA GLY A 82 -3.59 -19.94 0.35
C GLY A 82 -4.06 -20.68 1.61
N ILE A 83 -3.57 -20.27 2.78
CA ILE A 83 -3.99 -20.80 4.08
C ILE A 83 -5.49 -20.53 4.33
N LEU A 84 -6.02 -19.36 3.98
CA LEU A 84 -7.47 -19.08 4.07
C LEU A 84 -8.30 -20.12 3.32
N TYR A 85 -7.91 -20.41 2.08
CA TYR A 85 -8.61 -21.40 1.25
C TYR A 85 -8.39 -22.82 1.74
N LEU A 86 -7.20 -23.12 2.26
CA LEU A 86 -6.89 -24.40 2.89
C LEU A 86 -7.74 -24.63 4.15
N PHE A 87 -8.04 -23.57 4.92
CA PHE A 87 -8.94 -23.67 6.07
C PHE A 87 -10.37 -24.05 5.70
N LEU A 88 -10.83 -23.75 4.48
CA LEU A 88 -12.12 -24.24 3.97
C LEU A 88 -12.19 -25.77 3.92
N THR A 89 -11.04 -26.45 3.82
CA THR A 89 -10.93 -27.91 3.89
C THR A 89 -10.56 -28.39 5.30
N ALA A 90 -9.65 -27.70 5.98
CA ALA A 90 -9.15 -28.10 7.29
C ALA A 90 -10.22 -28.05 8.39
N TYR A 91 -11.08 -27.01 8.39
CA TYR A 91 -12.15 -26.87 9.38
C TYR A 91 -13.14 -28.05 9.31
N PRO A 92 -13.71 -28.39 8.14
CA PRO A 92 -14.53 -29.60 8.02
C PRO A 92 -13.81 -30.87 8.47
N LEU A 93 -12.52 -31.02 8.15
CA LEU A 93 -11.74 -32.21 8.51
C LEU A 93 -11.62 -32.36 10.04
N VAL A 94 -11.45 -31.27 10.77
CA VAL A 94 -11.44 -31.24 12.25
C VAL A 94 -12.85 -31.40 12.82
N PHE A 95 -13.79 -30.53 12.47
CA PHE A 95 -15.09 -30.47 13.15
C PHE A 95 -16.04 -31.60 12.75
N VAL A 96 -16.06 -32.00 11.48
CA VAL A 96 -16.85 -33.16 11.03
C VAL A 96 -16.13 -34.46 11.35
N GLY A 97 -14.83 -34.54 11.06
CA GLY A 97 -14.06 -35.77 11.23
C GLY A 97 -13.80 -36.15 12.69
N VAL A 98 -13.36 -35.20 13.51
CA VAL A 98 -12.94 -35.47 14.91
C VAL A 98 -14.06 -35.24 15.92
N HIS A 99 -14.88 -34.20 15.72
CA HIS A 99 -15.98 -33.84 16.64
C HIS A 99 -17.36 -34.31 16.20
N GLY A 100 -17.50 -34.93 15.02
CA GLY A 100 -18.77 -35.50 14.54
C GLY A 100 -19.85 -34.47 14.21
N PHE A 101 -19.48 -33.22 13.91
CA PHE A 101 -20.44 -32.17 13.54
C PHE A 101 -21.05 -32.43 12.17
N SER A 102 -22.25 -31.91 11.93
CA SER A 102 -22.77 -31.83 10.56
C SER A 102 -22.00 -30.80 9.73
N LEU A 103 -22.04 -30.93 8.40
CA LEU A 103 -21.36 -29.99 7.50
C LEU A 103 -21.79 -28.53 7.72
N GLY A 104 -23.09 -28.31 8.02
CA GLY A 104 -23.62 -26.99 8.35
C GLY A 104 -23.08 -26.44 9.66
N GLN A 105 -22.99 -27.27 10.71
CA GLN A 105 -22.41 -26.88 12.01
C GLN A 105 -20.91 -26.56 11.90
N SER A 106 -20.16 -27.28 11.06
CA SER A 106 -18.78 -26.94 10.76
C SER A 106 -18.64 -25.59 10.06
N GLY A 107 -19.67 -25.11 9.35
CA GLY A 107 -19.69 -23.76 8.80
C GLY A 107 -19.71 -22.68 9.89
N LEU A 108 -20.38 -22.95 11.03
CA LEU A 108 -20.49 -21.98 12.12
C LEU A 108 -19.14 -21.72 12.81
N THR A 109 -18.20 -22.66 12.77
CA THR A 109 -16.90 -22.47 13.43
C THR A 109 -16.02 -21.44 12.71
N PHE A 110 -16.32 -21.10 11.45
CA PHE A 110 -15.72 -19.96 10.75
C PHE A 110 -16.07 -18.59 11.36
N PHE A 111 -17.13 -18.48 12.16
CA PHE A 111 -17.44 -17.24 12.86
C PHE A 111 -16.30 -16.79 13.79
N GLY A 112 -15.53 -17.74 14.36
CA GLY A 112 -14.32 -17.39 15.11
C GLY A 112 -13.32 -16.60 14.24
N MET A 113 -13.12 -17.03 13.00
CA MET A 113 -12.28 -16.32 12.03
C MET A 113 -12.86 -14.96 11.64
N ILE A 114 -14.16 -14.88 11.38
CA ILE A 114 -14.85 -13.63 11.04
C ILE A 114 -14.71 -12.61 12.19
N ILE A 115 -14.92 -13.03 13.44
CA ILE A 115 -14.74 -12.18 14.62
C ILE A 115 -13.31 -11.67 14.68
N GLY A 116 -12.31 -12.52 14.45
CA GLY A 116 -10.91 -12.11 14.36
C GLY A 116 -10.67 -11.02 13.30
N GLN A 117 -11.25 -11.17 12.11
CA GLN A 117 -11.14 -10.19 11.03
C GLN A 117 -11.81 -8.85 11.40
N LEU A 118 -12.96 -8.88 12.08
CA LEU A 118 -13.64 -7.68 12.57
C LEU A 118 -12.80 -6.95 13.64
N LEU A 119 -12.18 -7.70 14.56
CA LEU A 119 -11.27 -7.13 15.56
C LEU A 119 -10.04 -6.49 14.91
N ALA A 120 -9.48 -7.09 13.85
CA ALA A 120 -8.41 -6.48 13.08
C ALA A 120 -8.86 -5.19 12.38
N GLY A 121 -10.05 -5.16 11.80
CA GLY A 121 -10.65 -3.95 11.23
C GLY A 121 -10.81 -2.85 12.28
N LEU A 122 -11.33 -3.19 13.46
CA LEU A 122 -11.47 -2.26 14.58
C LEU A 122 -10.11 -1.72 15.04
N ALA A 123 -9.11 -2.59 15.17
CA ALA A 123 -7.75 -2.18 15.53
C ALA A 123 -7.16 -1.16 14.54
N VAL A 124 -7.41 -1.35 13.24
CA VAL A 124 -6.97 -0.40 12.20
C VAL A 124 -7.70 0.94 12.33
N ILE A 125 -9.01 0.96 12.59
CA ILE A 125 -9.78 2.19 12.82
C ILE A 125 -9.26 2.94 14.05
N VAL A 126 -9.00 2.23 15.14
CA VAL A 126 -8.45 2.82 16.38
C VAL A 126 -7.05 3.38 16.15
N GLN A 127 -6.27 2.79 15.23
CA GLN A 127 -4.93 3.26 14.89
C GLN A 127 -4.93 4.45 13.89
N GLN A 128 -6.06 4.74 13.25
CA GLN A 128 -6.19 5.80 12.25
C GLN A 128 -5.85 7.21 12.77
N PRO A 129 -6.27 7.64 13.98
CA PRO A 129 -5.92 8.96 14.52
C PRO A 129 -4.40 9.12 14.73
N TRP A 130 -3.73 8.05 15.16
CA TRP A 130 -2.27 8.03 15.30
C TRP A 130 -1.57 8.17 13.95
N TYR A 131 -2.09 7.47 12.92
CA TYR A 131 -1.58 7.57 11.56
C TYR A 131 -1.76 9.00 11.00
N ASN A 132 -2.95 9.57 11.17
CA ASN A 132 -3.25 10.94 10.71
C ASN A 132 -2.38 11.99 11.39
N ARG A 133 -2.10 11.84 12.69
CA ARG A 133 -1.18 12.73 13.41
C ARG A 133 0.24 12.67 12.86
N LYS A 134 0.73 11.48 12.51
CA LYS A 134 2.03 11.30 11.87
C LYS A 134 2.07 11.86 10.46
N LEU A 135 1.00 11.67 9.70
CA LEU A 135 0.85 12.23 8.35
C LEU A 135 0.88 13.75 8.37
N ALA A 136 0.17 14.38 9.31
CA ALA A 136 0.20 15.82 9.53
C ALA A 136 1.61 16.31 9.90
N ALA A 137 2.30 15.59 10.79
CA ALA A 137 3.69 15.90 11.16
C ALA A 137 4.69 15.73 9.99
N ASN A 138 4.38 14.91 8.99
CA ASN A 138 5.22 14.69 7.81
C ASN A 138 4.71 15.42 6.56
N ARG A 139 4.07 16.59 6.76
CA ARG A 139 3.63 17.48 5.68
C ARG A 139 2.74 16.80 4.63
N GLY A 140 1.95 15.80 5.03
CA GLY A 140 1.03 15.09 4.15
C GLY A 140 1.66 14.00 3.28
N ILE A 141 2.96 13.73 3.40
CA ILE A 141 3.63 12.68 2.63
C ILE A 141 3.47 11.33 3.38
N PRO A 142 2.80 10.32 2.80
CA PRO A 142 2.63 9.03 3.45
C PRO A 142 3.94 8.25 3.49
N VAL A 143 4.32 7.77 4.67
CA VAL A 143 5.46 6.84 4.85
C VAL A 143 4.91 5.42 4.95
N PRO A 144 5.17 4.53 3.97
CA PRO A 144 4.61 3.19 3.94
C PRO A 144 4.94 2.37 5.21
N GLU A 145 6.12 2.58 5.81
CA GLU A 145 6.59 1.86 7.01
C GLU A 145 5.68 2.03 8.21
N TRP A 146 4.88 3.10 8.31
CA TRP A 146 3.98 3.30 9.44
C TRP A 146 2.84 2.28 9.50
N ARG A 147 2.60 1.53 8.43
CA ARG A 147 1.60 0.47 8.37
C ARG A 147 2.12 -0.89 8.85
N LEU A 148 3.45 -1.07 8.84
CA LEU A 148 4.10 -2.34 9.17
C LEU A 148 3.90 -2.79 10.64
N PRO A 149 3.82 -1.91 11.66
CA PRO A 149 3.58 -2.36 13.03
C PRO A 149 2.33 -3.23 13.21
N SER A 150 1.21 -2.88 12.56
CA SER A 150 -0.01 -3.68 12.64
C SER A 150 0.14 -5.02 11.89
N MET A 151 0.93 -5.04 10.81
CA MET A 151 1.29 -6.26 10.09
C MET A 151 2.19 -7.19 10.93
N MET A 152 3.11 -6.63 11.73
CA MET A 152 3.99 -7.38 12.63
C MET A 152 3.19 -8.08 13.72
N VAL A 153 2.28 -7.37 14.38
CA VAL A 153 1.36 -7.95 15.38
C VAL A 153 0.47 -9.02 14.73
N GLY A 154 -0.04 -8.73 13.53
CA GLY A 154 -0.83 -9.69 12.75
C GLY A 154 -0.05 -10.97 12.42
N GLY A 155 1.22 -10.87 12.03
CA GLY A 155 2.09 -12.02 11.75
C GLY A 155 2.28 -12.96 12.94
N VAL A 156 2.54 -12.39 14.13
CA VAL A 156 2.70 -13.16 15.36
C VAL A 156 1.38 -13.82 15.76
N ALA A 157 0.27 -13.07 15.73
CA ALA A 157 -1.05 -13.59 16.03
C ALA A 157 -1.46 -14.72 15.08
N PHE A 158 -1.15 -14.59 13.78
CA PHE A 158 -1.42 -15.59 12.76
C PHE A 158 -0.69 -16.91 13.05
N ALA A 159 0.61 -16.85 13.34
CA ALA A 159 1.39 -18.03 13.67
C ALA A 159 0.84 -18.74 14.93
N ILE A 160 0.53 -17.98 15.99
CA ILE A 160 -0.10 -18.52 17.21
C ILE A 160 -1.42 -19.20 16.87
N GLY A 161 -2.26 -18.59 16.04
CA GLY A 161 -3.53 -19.14 15.61
C GLY A 161 -3.41 -20.49 14.90
N ILE A 162 -2.46 -20.63 13.97
CA ILE A 162 -2.23 -21.89 13.24
C ILE A 162 -1.72 -22.99 14.17
N PHE A 163 -0.72 -22.70 15.01
CA PHE A 163 -0.20 -23.70 15.95
C PHE A 163 -1.27 -24.13 16.95
N TRP A 164 -2.05 -23.18 17.46
CA TRP A 164 -3.19 -23.47 18.33
C TRP A 164 -4.18 -24.39 17.62
N PHE A 165 -4.64 -24.05 16.41
CA PHE A 165 -5.57 -24.88 15.65
C PHE A 165 -5.08 -26.32 15.46
N GLY A 166 -3.81 -26.49 15.06
CA GLY A 166 -3.22 -27.81 14.83
C GLY A 166 -3.19 -28.71 16.04
N TRP A 167 -2.79 -28.16 17.19
CA TRP A 167 -2.63 -28.91 18.43
C TRP A 167 -3.93 -29.06 19.22
N THR A 168 -4.99 -28.32 18.88
CA THR A 168 -6.29 -28.47 19.55
C THR A 168 -7.34 -29.16 18.70
N GLY A 169 -7.17 -29.20 17.38
CA GLY A 169 -8.10 -29.85 16.46
C GLY A 169 -7.89 -31.36 16.26
N TYR A 170 -6.84 -31.96 16.83
CA TYR A 170 -6.50 -33.35 16.52
C TYR A 170 -7.18 -34.40 17.40
N THR A 171 -7.64 -34.05 18.60
CA THR A 171 -8.26 -35.01 19.53
C THR A 171 -9.69 -34.61 19.86
N SER A 172 -10.59 -35.58 19.88
CA SER A 172 -11.96 -35.40 20.37
C SER A 172 -12.04 -35.14 21.88
N SER A 173 -10.94 -35.29 22.64
CA SER A 173 -10.87 -35.00 24.07
C SER A 173 -10.90 -33.51 24.38
N ILE A 174 -10.47 -32.66 23.43
CA ILE A 174 -10.48 -31.22 23.58
C ILE A 174 -11.86 -30.70 23.14
N PRO A 175 -12.49 -29.78 23.90
CA PRO A 175 -13.78 -29.22 23.50
C PRO A 175 -13.66 -28.46 22.16
N TRP A 176 -14.65 -28.64 21.28
CA TRP A 176 -14.71 -27.99 19.95
C TRP A 176 -14.55 -26.46 19.99
N ILE A 177 -14.88 -25.82 21.10
CA ILE A 177 -14.72 -24.37 21.31
C ILE A 177 -13.25 -23.95 21.19
N VAL A 178 -12.32 -24.78 21.66
CA VAL A 178 -10.90 -24.44 21.70
C VAL A 178 -10.30 -24.27 20.29
N PRO A 179 -10.43 -25.22 19.34
CA PRO A 179 -10.01 -24.98 17.97
C PRO A 179 -10.82 -23.88 17.28
N ALA A 180 -12.09 -23.66 17.65
CA ALA A 180 -12.88 -22.56 17.07
C ALA A 180 -12.33 -21.17 17.49
N ILE A 181 -11.91 -21.01 18.75
CA ILE A 181 -11.32 -19.76 19.28
C ILE A 181 -9.98 -19.44 18.61
N SER A 182 -9.19 -20.45 18.23
CA SER A 182 -7.95 -20.23 17.47
C SER A 182 -8.20 -19.47 16.15
N GLY A 183 -9.42 -19.57 15.61
CA GLY A 183 -9.90 -18.80 14.47
C GLY A 183 -9.81 -17.29 14.69
N ILE A 184 -9.99 -16.80 15.92
CA ILE A 184 -9.92 -15.35 16.22
C ILE A 184 -8.51 -14.82 15.96
N PHE A 185 -7.48 -15.51 16.46
CA PHE A 185 -6.08 -15.13 16.23
C PHE A 185 -5.69 -15.26 14.76
N THR A 186 -6.11 -16.35 14.13
CA THR A 186 -5.85 -16.62 12.71
C THR A 186 -6.52 -15.58 11.81
N GLY A 187 -7.78 -15.25 12.06
CA GLY A 187 -8.55 -14.26 11.32
C GLY A 187 -8.04 -12.84 11.54
N PHE A 188 -7.66 -12.50 12.77
CA PHE A 188 -7.03 -11.22 13.09
C PHE A 188 -5.73 -11.07 12.28
N GLY A 189 -4.84 -12.06 12.37
CA GLY A 189 -3.57 -12.04 11.66
C GLY A 189 -3.75 -11.94 10.15
N LEU A 190 -4.64 -12.76 9.57
CA LEU A 190 -4.94 -12.75 8.14
C LEU A 190 -5.39 -11.36 7.67
N MET A 191 -6.37 -10.74 8.35
CA MET A 191 -6.87 -9.43 7.96
C MET A 191 -5.84 -8.32 8.17
N SER A 192 -5.15 -8.31 9.31
CA SER A 192 -4.13 -7.31 9.60
C SER A 192 -2.97 -7.36 8.62
N ILE A 193 -2.49 -8.55 8.25
CA ILE A 193 -1.43 -8.68 7.25
C ILE A 193 -1.94 -8.25 5.88
N PHE A 194 -3.10 -8.76 5.47
CA PHE A 194 -3.64 -8.54 4.13
C PHE A 194 -3.89 -7.06 3.85
N LEU A 195 -4.63 -6.39 4.75
CA LEU A 195 -5.01 -5.00 4.55
C LEU A 195 -3.77 -4.08 4.56
N GLN A 196 -2.86 -4.29 5.50
CA GLN A 196 -1.68 -3.43 5.64
C GLN A 196 -0.65 -3.68 4.54
N ALA A 197 -0.55 -4.90 4.00
CA ALA A 197 0.35 -5.20 2.90
C ALA A 197 -0.14 -4.57 1.60
N LEU A 198 -1.45 -4.61 1.32
CA LEU A 198 -2.04 -3.89 0.19
C LEU A 198 -1.81 -2.39 0.30
N ASN A 199 -2.09 -1.80 1.47
CA ASN A 199 -1.89 -0.38 1.69
C ASN A 199 -0.41 0.02 1.59
N TYR A 200 0.51 -0.81 2.09
CA TYR A 200 1.95 -0.59 1.93
C TYR A 200 2.35 -0.59 0.46
N LEU A 201 1.82 -1.53 -0.34
CA LEU A 201 2.11 -1.64 -1.77
C LEU A 201 1.63 -0.42 -2.55
N VAL A 202 0.45 0.10 -2.22
CA VAL A 202 -0.10 1.34 -2.78
C VAL A 202 0.81 2.52 -2.45
N ASP A 203 1.15 2.70 -1.17
CA ASP A 203 1.90 3.87 -0.71
C ASP A 203 3.36 3.82 -1.19
N ALA A 204 3.97 2.63 -1.30
CA ALA A 204 5.36 2.47 -1.73
C ALA A 204 5.54 2.62 -3.25
N TYR A 205 4.51 2.37 -4.06
CA TYR A 205 4.58 2.38 -5.52
C TYR A 205 3.47 3.21 -6.16
N LEU A 206 3.20 4.41 -5.65
CA LEU A 206 2.08 5.28 -6.09
C LEU A 206 1.88 5.34 -7.62
N MET A 207 2.95 5.53 -8.39
CA MET A 207 2.89 5.63 -9.87
C MET A 207 2.54 4.30 -10.56
N PHE A 208 2.88 3.16 -9.94
CA PHE A 208 2.67 1.81 -10.48
C PHE A 208 1.78 0.94 -9.59
N ALA A 209 1.00 1.55 -8.68
CA ALA A 209 0.25 0.88 -7.63
C ALA A 209 -0.74 -0.13 -8.23
N ALA A 210 -1.45 0.26 -9.30
CA ALA A 210 -2.38 -0.62 -9.99
C ALA A 210 -1.69 -1.89 -10.54
N SER A 211 -0.52 -1.74 -11.18
CA SER A 211 0.25 -2.88 -11.69
C SER A 211 0.83 -3.74 -10.57
N ALA A 212 1.27 -3.14 -9.46
CA ALA A 212 1.75 -3.86 -8.29
C ALA A 212 0.64 -4.71 -7.65
N ILE A 213 -0.55 -4.12 -7.46
CA ILE A 213 -1.73 -4.82 -6.93
C ILE A 213 -2.19 -5.93 -7.86
N ALA A 214 -2.13 -5.71 -9.19
CA ALA A 214 -2.45 -6.73 -10.17
C ALA A 214 -1.49 -7.93 -10.07
N GLY A 215 -0.17 -7.68 -9.97
CA GLY A 215 0.83 -8.73 -9.78
C GLY A 215 0.64 -9.52 -8.49
N ASN A 216 0.40 -8.81 -7.38
CA ASN A 216 0.07 -9.43 -6.09
C ASN A 216 -1.22 -10.27 -6.18
N THR A 217 -2.26 -9.74 -6.83
CA THR A 217 -3.53 -10.46 -7.01
C THR A 217 -3.36 -11.71 -7.85
N PHE A 218 -2.56 -11.65 -8.91
CA PHE A 218 -2.25 -12.81 -9.73
C PHE A 218 -1.59 -13.94 -8.92
N MET A 219 -0.49 -13.63 -8.20
CA MET A 219 0.21 -14.59 -7.36
C MET A 219 -0.73 -15.19 -6.29
N ARG A 220 -1.56 -14.33 -5.70
CA ARG A 220 -2.51 -14.71 -4.67
C ARG A 220 -3.62 -15.62 -5.19
N SER A 221 -4.15 -15.34 -6.38
CA SER A 221 -5.13 -16.19 -7.05
C SER A 221 -4.55 -17.57 -7.37
N LEU A 222 -3.29 -17.65 -7.78
CA LEU A 222 -2.60 -18.93 -7.98
C LEU A 222 -2.51 -19.72 -6.66
N ALA A 223 -2.13 -19.07 -5.56
CA ALA A 223 -2.07 -19.74 -4.25
C ALA A 223 -3.46 -20.19 -3.76
N GLY A 224 -4.49 -19.36 -3.93
CA GLY A 224 -5.87 -19.71 -3.59
C GLY A 224 -6.43 -20.88 -4.41
N ALA A 225 -5.97 -21.05 -5.65
CA ALA A 225 -6.31 -22.20 -6.50
C ALA A 225 -5.50 -23.44 -6.14
N ALA A 226 -4.20 -23.30 -5.83
CA ALA A 226 -3.30 -24.42 -5.59
C ALA A 226 -3.51 -25.07 -4.21
N PHE A 227 -3.69 -24.27 -3.15
CA PHE A 227 -3.71 -24.78 -1.77
C PHE A 227 -4.82 -25.81 -1.49
N PRO A 228 -6.08 -25.59 -1.93
CA PRO A 228 -7.13 -26.59 -1.75
C PRO A 228 -6.88 -27.92 -2.46
N LEU A 229 -6.13 -27.93 -3.57
CA LEU A 229 -5.92 -29.14 -4.37
C LEU A 229 -5.08 -30.20 -3.66
N PHE A 230 -4.17 -29.79 -2.77
CA PHE A 230 -3.34 -30.69 -1.97
C PHE A 230 -3.74 -30.73 -0.49
N ALA A 231 -4.64 -29.85 -0.03
CA ALA A 231 -5.00 -29.72 1.37
C ALA A 231 -5.44 -31.06 1.97
N ARG A 232 -6.36 -31.77 1.29
CA ARG A 232 -6.90 -33.03 1.80
C ARG A 232 -5.82 -34.11 1.92
N GLN A 233 -5.00 -34.29 0.88
CA GLN A 233 -3.91 -35.27 0.89
C GLN A 233 -2.87 -34.95 1.97
N MET A 234 -2.57 -33.67 2.20
CA MET A 234 -1.65 -33.24 3.24
C MET A 234 -2.19 -33.56 4.65
N PHE A 235 -3.46 -33.24 4.91
CA PHE A 235 -4.09 -33.51 6.21
C PHE A 235 -4.32 -35.00 6.47
N ASP A 236 -4.70 -35.78 5.45
CA ASP A 236 -4.91 -37.23 5.59
C ASP A 236 -3.57 -37.97 5.73
N GLY A 237 -2.50 -37.51 5.05
CA GLY A 237 -1.19 -38.17 5.07
C GLY A 237 -0.33 -37.85 6.31
N MET A 238 -0.33 -36.58 6.76
CA MET A 238 0.49 -36.15 7.90
C MET A 238 -0.30 -36.03 9.21
N GLY A 239 -1.62 -36.00 9.15
CA GLY A 239 -2.48 -35.67 10.27
C GLY A 239 -2.58 -34.16 10.54
N ILE A 240 -3.65 -33.77 11.23
CA ILE A 240 -3.99 -32.35 11.52
C ILE A 240 -2.88 -31.60 12.24
N GLN A 241 -2.22 -32.24 13.21
CA GLN A 241 -1.18 -31.64 14.05
C GLN A 241 0.04 -31.23 13.22
N TRP A 242 0.58 -32.18 12.46
CA TRP A 242 1.81 -31.99 11.71
C TRP A 242 1.60 -31.15 10.48
N ALA A 243 0.46 -31.30 9.78
CA ALA A 243 0.08 -30.43 8.69
C ALA A 243 -0.01 -28.97 9.15
N SER A 244 -0.69 -28.69 10.27
CA SER A 244 -0.79 -27.34 10.82
C SER A 244 0.54 -26.83 11.35
N THR A 245 1.35 -27.68 11.97
CA THR A 245 2.70 -27.31 12.47
C THR A 245 3.61 -26.91 11.33
N LEU A 246 3.61 -27.65 10.21
CA LEU A 246 4.36 -27.30 9.01
C LEU A 246 3.94 -25.93 8.47
N LEU A 247 2.64 -25.69 8.33
CA LEU A 247 2.11 -24.40 7.88
C LEU A 247 2.46 -23.27 8.86
N GLY A 248 2.42 -23.54 10.18
CA GLY A 248 2.82 -22.60 11.22
C GLY A 248 4.31 -22.27 11.16
N CYS A 249 5.18 -23.25 10.90
CA CYS A 249 6.60 -23.03 10.71
C CYS A 249 6.89 -22.15 9.48
N VAL A 250 6.20 -22.39 8.36
CA VAL A 250 6.30 -21.53 7.17
C VAL A 250 5.81 -20.12 7.48
N ALA A 251 4.68 -19.99 8.21
CA ALA A 251 4.18 -18.69 8.66
C ALA A 251 5.22 -17.95 9.53
N LEU A 252 5.92 -18.67 10.41
CA LEU A 252 6.95 -18.12 11.29
C LEU A 252 8.21 -17.70 10.52
N VAL A 253 8.58 -18.40 9.44
CA VAL A 253 9.67 -17.98 8.55
C VAL A 253 9.32 -16.72 7.77
N LEU A 254 8.05 -16.53 7.43
CA LEU A 254 7.56 -15.34 6.72
C LEU A 254 7.25 -14.17 7.67
N ALA A 255 7.00 -14.43 8.95
CA ALA A 255 6.67 -13.42 9.96
C ALA A 255 7.74 -12.32 10.17
N PRO A 256 9.05 -12.56 9.98
CA PRO A 256 10.09 -11.53 10.01
C PRO A 256 10.07 -10.54 8.84
N ILE A 257 9.41 -10.85 7.70
CA ILE A 257 9.42 -9.99 6.51
C ILE A 257 9.01 -8.55 6.83
N PRO A 258 7.90 -8.29 7.54
CA PRO A 258 7.49 -6.94 7.93
C PRO A 258 8.48 -6.27 8.89
N PHE A 259 9.17 -7.02 9.75
CA PHE A 259 10.20 -6.49 10.65
C PHE A 259 11.42 -6.01 9.87
N ILE A 260 11.85 -6.80 8.88
CA ILE A 260 12.96 -6.43 7.99
C ILE A 260 12.60 -5.17 7.21
N PHE A 261 11.38 -5.08 6.67
CA PHE A 261 10.92 -3.88 5.97
C PHE A 261 10.72 -2.68 6.88
N TYR A 262 10.39 -2.87 8.15
CA TYR A 262 10.32 -1.76 9.10
C TYR A 262 11.70 -1.13 9.34
N ARG A 263 12.76 -1.96 9.43
CA ARG A 263 14.12 -1.48 9.71
C ARG A 263 14.88 -1.03 8.46
N TYR A 264 14.65 -1.68 7.33
CA TYR A 264 15.43 -1.53 6.09
C TYR A 264 14.61 -1.04 4.89
N GLY A 265 13.28 -0.91 5.01
CA GLY A 265 12.38 -0.55 3.91
C GLY A 265 12.80 0.71 3.18
N ALA A 266 13.16 1.77 3.91
CA ALA A 266 13.65 3.01 3.31
C ALA A 266 14.92 2.81 2.46
N ARG A 267 15.87 1.96 2.89
CA ARG A 267 17.10 1.68 2.13
C ARG A 267 16.84 0.80 0.92
N ILE A 268 15.92 -0.16 1.04
CA ILE A 268 15.55 -1.06 -0.06
C ILE A 268 14.79 -0.26 -1.13
N ARG A 269 13.88 0.63 -0.73
CA ARG A 269 13.21 1.55 -1.65
C ARG A 269 14.15 2.56 -2.31
N ALA A 270 15.14 3.09 -1.59
CA ALA A 270 16.12 4.00 -2.19
C ALA A 270 16.98 3.34 -3.28
N ARG A 271 17.03 2.00 -3.33
CA ARG A 271 17.70 1.22 -4.39
C ARG A 271 16.74 0.71 -5.48
N SER A 272 15.45 0.91 -5.30
CA SER A 272 14.43 0.50 -6.27
C SER A 272 14.38 1.48 -7.43
N ALA A 273 14.32 0.96 -8.66
CA ALA A 273 14.16 1.78 -9.86
C ALA A 273 12.70 2.27 -10.04
N TYR A 274 11.74 1.68 -9.32
CA TYR A 274 10.31 1.89 -9.52
C TYR A 274 9.61 2.53 -8.31
N ALA A 275 10.26 2.60 -7.15
CA ALA A 275 9.76 3.37 -6.01
C ALA A 275 10.02 4.86 -6.28
N PRO A 276 9.02 5.75 -6.15
CA PRO A 276 9.28 7.18 -6.20
C PRO A 276 10.22 7.52 -5.04
N THR A 277 11.45 7.90 -5.37
CA THR A 277 12.23 8.70 -4.45
C THR A 277 11.41 9.99 -4.30
N PHE A 278 10.80 10.20 -3.14
CA PHE A 278 10.23 11.49 -2.80
C PHE A 278 11.41 12.48 -2.75
N ALA A 279 11.82 12.98 -3.92
CA ALA A 279 12.47 14.27 -3.97
C ALA A 279 11.46 15.19 -3.31
N ALA A 280 11.87 15.83 -2.21
CA ALA A 280 11.12 16.95 -1.66
C ALA A 280 10.68 17.81 -2.86
N PRO A 281 9.40 18.20 -2.96
CA PRO A 281 8.92 18.96 -4.10
C PRO A 281 9.89 20.13 -4.31
N ALA A 282 10.49 20.23 -5.50
CA ALA A 282 11.45 21.29 -5.84
C ALA A 282 10.87 22.70 -5.61
N MET A 283 9.54 22.81 -5.51
CA MET A 283 8.83 24.01 -5.08
C MET A 283 9.26 24.55 -3.70
N LEU A 284 9.77 23.71 -2.78
CA LEU A 284 10.27 24.19 -1.49
C LEU A 284 11.72 24.71 -1.55
N ALA A 285 12.54 24.24 -2.49
CA ALA A 285 13.87 24.85 -2.66
C ALA A 285 13.75 26.25 -3.26
N ASP A 286 12.76 26.45 -4.14
CA ASP A 286 12.44 27.76 -4.69
C ASP A 286 11.73 28.65 -3.66
N GLU A 287 10.78 28.13 -2.85
CA GLU A 287 10.15 28.92 -1.77
C GLU A 287 11.09 29.26 -0.61
N GLU A 288 12.02 28.37 -0.23
CA GLU A 288 13.00 28.63 0.84
C GLU A 288 14.13 29.55 0.33
N ASN A 289 14.52 29.47 -0.95
CA ASN A 289 15.41 30.44 -1.60
C ASN A 289 14.72 31.80 -1.85
N ASP A 290 13.44 31.82 -2.23
CA ASP A 290 12.67 33.05 -2.42
C ASP A 290 12.41 33.72 -1.07
N ALA A 291 12.08 32.95 -0.02
CA ALA A 291 11.94 33.47 1.34
C ALA A 291 13.28 33.94 1.93
N ALA A 292 14.38 33.25 1.66
CA ALA A 292 15.73 33.70 2.04
C ALA A 292 16.15 34.96 1.28
N ALA A 293 15.88 35.05 -0.03
CA ALA A 293 16.17 36.23 -0.85
C ALA A 293 15.27 37.43 -0.52
N LEU A 294 14.06 37.19 -0.02
CA LEU A 294 13.17 38.24 0.51
C LEU A 294 13.61 38.72 1.90
N ALA A 295 14.10 37.81 2.76
CA ALA A 295 14.66 38.18 4.06
C ALA A 295 16.00 38.94 3.94
N GLU A 296 16.84 38.58 2.97
CA GLU A 296 18.11 39.30 2.69
C GLU A 296 17.85 40.71 2.13
N LYS A 297 16.76 40.90 1.38
CA LYS A 297 16.31 42.22 0.90
C LYS A 297 15.61 43.09 1.95
N GLU A 298 15.05 42.49 3.00
CA GLU A 298 14.49 43.24 4.13
C GLU A 298 15.56 43.67 5.15
N ASP A 299 16.69 42.96 5.24
CA ASP A 299 17.85 43.36 6.04
C ASP A 299 18.71 44.43 5.32
N GLU A 300 18.65 44.49 3.98
CA GLU A 300 19.23 45.57 3.17
C GLU A 300 18.23 46.73 2.91
N GLY A 301 17.77 47.41 3.97
CA GLY A 301 17.31 48.80 3.88
C GLY A 301 16.25 49.23 4.92
N PRO A 302 16.37 50.43 5.54
CA PRO A 302 16.91 51.65 4.95
C PRO A 302 17.87 52.42 5.88
N ASP A 303 19.06 51.89 6.17
CA ASP A 303 20.10 52.70 6.84
C ASP A 303 20.96 53.52 5.85
N ASP A 304 20.92 53.20 4.55
CA ASP A 304 21.65 53.98 3.52
C ASP A 304 20.86 55.17 2.94
N ALA A 305 19.58 55.34 3.28
CA ALA A 305 18.79 56.52 2.89
C ALA A 305 18.92 57.69 3.90
N ALA A 306 19.44 57.44 5.11
CA ALA A 306 19.59 58.46 6.15
C ALA A 306 20.96 59.18 6.14
N ALA A 307 21.96 58.65 5.42
CA ALA A 307 23.31 59.23 5.34
C ALA A 307 23.46 60.35 4.28
N LEU A 308 22.46 60.59 3.43
CA LEU A 308 22.49 61.63 2.39
C LEU A 308 21.76 62.93 2.78
N ALA A 309 21.25 63.04 4.02
CA ALA A 309 20.52 64.23 4.49
C ALA A 309 21.35 65.21 5.34
N SER A 310 22.66 64.99 5.50
CA SER A 310 23.53 65.79 6.39
C SER A 310 24.81 66.29 5.71
N ALA A 311 24.67 66.92 4.54
CA ALA A 311 25.74 67.74 3.95
C ALA A 311 25.31 69.23 3.96
N PRO A 312 26.13 70.15 4.49
CA PRO A 312 25.75 71.56 4.59
C PRO A 312 25.76 72.24 3.22
N VAL A 313 24.72 73.04 2.97
CA VAL A 313 24.59 73.91 1.80
C VAL A 313 25.67 74.98 1.84
N THR A 314 26.55 75.02 0.84
CA THR A 314 27.39 76.18 0.54
C THR A 314 26.95 76.78 -0.79
N GLU A 315 26.28 77.94 -0.74
CA GLU A 315 26.09 78.80 -1.91
C GLU A 315 27.45 79.37 -2.34
N SER A 316 27.84 79.16 -3.60
CA SER A 316 28.58 80.18 -4.36
C SER A 316 28.56 79.87 -5.86
N ASN A 317 27.63 80.54 -6.53
CA ASN A 317 27.88 81.44 -7.66
C ASN A 317 28.60 80.94 -8.94
N ARG A 318 27.93 81.22 -10.06
CA ARG A 318 28.45 81.65 -11.38
C ARG A 318 29.23 80.66 -12.24
N GLY A 319 28.71 80.43 -13.46
CA GLY A 319 29.56 80.38 -14.65
C GLY A 319 29.14 79.44 -15.78
N MET A 320 28.19 79.88 -16.60
CA MET A 320 28.27 79.94 -18.08
C MET A 320 29.32 79.03 -18.78
N LYS A 321 28.88 78.11 -19.67
CA LYS A 321 29.12 78.12 -21.14
C LYS A 321 29.01 76.71 -21.80
N GLN A 322 28.08 76.63 -22.77
CA GLN A 322 28.18 76.12 -24.15
C GLN A 322 29.25 75.10 -24.61
N ASN A 323 28.75 74.18 -25.45
CA ASN A 323 29.34 73.50 -26.62
C ASN A 323 30.47 72.49 -26.33
N VAL A 324 30.51 71.30 -26.96
CA VAL A 324 30.35 70.94 -28.39
C VAL A 324 29.58 69.63 -28.53
#